data_AF-A0AA86QVV8-F1
#
_entry.id   AF-A0AA86QVV8-F1
#
_cell.length_a   1.000
_cell.length_b   1.000
_cell.length_c   1.000
_cell.angle_alpha   90.00
_cell.angle_beta   90.00
_cell.angle_gamma   90.00
#
_symmetry.space_group_name_H-M   'P 1'
#
loop_
_entity.id
_entity.type
_entity.pdbx_description
1 polymer ?
#
loop_
_entity_poly.entity_id
_entity_poly.type
_entity_poly.pdbx_seq_one_letter_code
_entity_poly.pdbx_strand_id
1 'polypeptide(L)'
;MKAQLTSAAMKRLCIKNEDLKEKNYTELILKYRDEEKAKAFQKIQQQTIADLNLRIQQEELRIEQNGITEAEYKILGSPPALKEYIKKEQKVQQSMSQSQNSPRVLTHEIMQKSLELRNELQSENQQRQALQRETMLKKMEEQEEKRLRVIEEKRKAAQTLREKYVADDIQEKIDEQRRMQQLKQNERIKKAEELKRRKEQEILEEKIQKQEIFKTKIEATKQAQEYQSFKVQQQQAKTMMSDAEKTQKRLQMLKEQEAANAQFKQQIQQAALIRQQKEQERVRAEEAHKERLRIETERQQQKQIEFQRQKQIETQREYDEKMRRLKEQQQNAKQVLQEEQERKQVLRKVQIEQIQQNEKVKEKMQEETKQKAIQNQIQLVEKKQKIKMMQEKTEQEAEIKKQRLLDEMRQIELLNEQKAKEQEAIVEITQRAYLKTPIK
;
A
#
# COMPACT_ATOMS: atom_id res chain seq x y z
N MET A 1 9.16 -40.95 -8.71
CA MET A 1 8.88 -40.05 -9.84
C MET A 1 9.00 -38.57 -9.45
N LYS A 2 8.18 -38.04 -8.53
CA LYS A 2 8.20 -36.61 -8.16
C LYS A 2 9.58 -36.11 -7.68
N ALA A 3 10.19 -36.78 -6.69
CA ALA A 3 11.52 -36.44 -6.20
C ALA A 3 12.64 -36.50 -7.26
N GLN A 4 12.43 -37.27 -8.34
CA GLN A 4 13.40 -37.41 -9.44
C GLN A 4 13.25 -36.28 -10.47
N LEU A 5 12.02 -35.85 -10.75
CA LEU A 5 11.74 -34.67 -11.57
C LEU A 5 12.31 -33.41 -10.90
N THR A 6 12.13 -33.27 -9.58
CA THR A 6 12.70 -32.16 -8.80
C THR A 6 14.22 -32.12 -8.92
N SER A 7 14.89 -33.27 -8.79
CA SER A 7 16.35 -33.33 -8.93
C SER A 7 16.83 -32.95 -10.34
N ALA A 8 16.13 -33.38 -11.39
CA ALA A 8 16.45 -33.03 -12.77
C ALA A 8 16.21 -31.54 -13.06
N ALA A 9 15.08 -30.99 -12.59
CA ALA A 9 14.75 -29.57 -12.71
C ALA A 9 15.79 -28.70 -11.97
N MET A 10 16.17 -29.07 -10.74
CA MET A 10 17.20 -28.36 -9.98
C MET A 10 18.58 -28.40 -10.68
N LYS A 11 18.99 -29.55 -11.23
CA LYS A 11 20.25 -29.64 -11.99
C LYS A 11 20.24 -28.76 -13.24
N ARG A 12 19.13 -28.75 -13.99
CA ARG A 12 18.98 -27.94 -15.21
C ARG A 12 18.95 -26.44 -14.92
N LEU A 13 18.34 -26.05 -13.80
CA LEU A 13 18.32 -24.67 -13.30
C LEU A 13 19.58 -24.29 -12.51
N CYS A 14 20.52 -25.22 -12.33
CA CYS A 14 21.73 -25.05 -11.52
C CYS A 14 21.47 -24.61 -10.07
N ILE A 15 20.35 -25.03 -9.49
CA ILE A 15 19.97 -24.72 -8.10
C ILE A 15 20.53 -25.79 -7.17
N LYS A 16 21.24 -25.38 -6.11
CA LYS A 16 21.72 -26.28 -5.07
C LYS A 16 20.68 -26.44 -3.96
N ASN A 17 20.70 -27.57 -3.26
CA ASN A 17 19.84 -27.78 -2.09
C ASN A 17 20.07 -26.74 -0.99
N GLU A 18 21.27 -26.16 -0.91
CA GLU A 18 21.59 -25.09 0.04
C GLU A 18 20.83 -23.79 -0.27
N ASP A 19 20.51 -23.52 -1.53
CA ASP A 19 19.79 -22.32 -1.96
C ASP A 19 18.31 -22.37 -1.54
N LEU A 20 17.78 -23.56 -1.28
CA LEU A 20 16.41 -23.81 -0.83
C LEU A 20 16.30 -23.94 0.70
N LYS A 21 17.42 -23.91 1.43
CA LYS A 21 17.41 -23.99 2.89
C LYS A 21 17.25 -22.59 3.49
N GLU A 22 16.21 -22.44 4.31
CA GLU A 22 16.06 -21.26 5.16
C GLU A 22 17.19 -21.23 6.20
N LYS A 23 17.79 -20.05 6.40
CA LYS A 23 18.74 -19.83 7.50
C LYS A 23 17.96 -19.52 8.75
N ASN A 24 18.42 -20.02 9.90
CA ASN A 24 17.70 -19.83 11.14
C ASN A 24 17.72 -18.34 11.52
N TYR A 25 16.58 -17.81 11.97
CA TYR A 25 16.48 -16.42 12.42
C TYR A 25 17.51 -16.10 13.52
N THR A 26 17.79 -17.05 14.40
CA THR A 26 18.81 -16.93 15.44
C THR A 26 20.22 -16.75 14.85
N GLU A 27 20.55 -17.45 13.76
CA GLU A 27 21.84 -17.29 13.07
C GLU A 27 21.92 -15.92 12.36
N LEU A 28 20.81 -15.43 11.81
CA LEU A 28 20.73 -14.12 11.18
C LEU A 28 20.89 -12.98 12.21
N ILE A 29 20.26 -13.10 13.39
CA ILE A 29 20.47 -12.16 14.49
C ILE A 29 21.93 -12.16 14.95
N LEU A 30 22.54 -13.34 15.14
CA LEU A 30 23.93 -13.45 15.58
C LEU A 30 24.90 -12.80 14.57
N LYS A 31 24.60 -12.90 13.27
CA LYS A 31 25.43 -12.33 12.20
C LYS A 31 25.27 -10.81 12.05
N TYR A 32 24.05 -10.29 12.12
CA TYR A 32 23.78 -8.87 11.82
C TYR A 32 23.66 -7.99 13.06
N ARG A 33 23.50 -8.58 14.26
CA ARG A 33 23.34 -7.89 15.56
C ARG A 33 22.21 -6.85 15.59
N ASP A 34 21.22 -7.01 14.72
CA ASP A 34 20.14 -6.07 14.47
C ASP A 34 18.90 -6.86 14.06
N GLU A 35 17.85 -6.78 14.88
CA GLU A 35 16.62 -7.53 14.69
C GLU A 35 15.83 -7.08 13.46
N GLU A 36 15.84 -5.78 13.13
CA GLU A 36 15.10 -5.27 11.98
C GLU A 36 15.77 -5.71 10.68
N LYS A 37 17.12 -5.67 10.64
CA LYS A 37 17.87 -6.21 9.50
C LYS A 37 17.73 -7.72 9.40
N ALA A 38 17.77 -8.46 10.52
CA ALA A 38 17.57 -9.91 10.50
C ALA A 38 16.18 -10.28 9.96
N LYS A 39 15.12 -9.56 10.37
CA LYS A 39 13.75 -9.73 9.83
C LYS A 39 13.66 -9.40 8.35
N ALA A 40 14.29 -8.31 7.91
CA ALA A 40 14.31 -7.93 6.49
C ALA A 40 15.02 -8.98 5.62
N PHE A 41 16.18 -9.48 6.08
CA PHE A 41 16.92 -10.54 5.40
C PHE A 41 16.15 -11.87 5.37
N GLN A 42 15.51 -12.26 6.47
CA GLN A 42 14.69 -13.47 6.52
C GLN A 42 13.51 -13.39 5.54
N LYS A 43 12.85 -12.23 5.46
CA LYS A 43 11.74 -11.99 4.52
C LYS A 43 12.20 -12.11 3.07
N ILE A 44 13.35 -11.51 2.72
CA ILE A 44 13.93 -11.59 1.38
C ILE A 44 14.32 -13.04 1.06
N GLN A 45 14.89 -13.76 2.01
CA GLN A 45 15.27 -15.17 1.83
C GLN A 45 14.04 -16.05 1.58
N GLN A 46 12.98 -15.90 2.37
CA GLN A 46 11.71 -16.62 2.18
C GLN A 46 11.10 -16.36 0.81
N GLN A 47 11.11 -15.10 0.36
CA GLN A 47 10.63 -14.73 -0.96
C GLN A 47 11.49 -15.35 -2.08
N THR A 48 12.81 -15.35 -1.91
CA THR A 48 13.74 -15.96 -2.87
C THR A 48 13.56 -17.48 -2.97
N ILE A 49 13.39 -18.16 -1.84
CA ILE A 49 13.12 -19.61 -1.80
C ILE A 49 11.78 -19.94 -2.45
N ALA A 50 10.74 -19.14 -2.19
CA ALA A 50 9.44 -19.31 -2.84
C ALA A 50 9.54 -19.17 -4.37
N ASP A 51 10.28 -18.18 -4.86
CA ASP A 51 10.51 -17.96 -6.29
C ASP A 51 11.33 -19.09 -6.94
N LEU A 52 12.37 -19.60 -6.25
CA LEU A 52 13.16 -20.74 -6.73
C LEU A 52 12.33 -22.02 -6.80
N ASN A 53 11.49 -22.28 -5.80
CA ASN A 53 10.58 -23.42 -5.80
C ASN A 53 9.54 -23.34 -6.94
N LEU A 54 9.02 -22.14 -7.23
CA LEU A 54 8.10 -21.94 -8.35
C LEU A 54 8.78 -22.25 -9.69
N ARG A 55 10.03 -21.81 -9.88
CA ARG A 55 10.81 -22.11 -11.10
C ARG A 55 11.09 -23.60 -11.24
N ILE A 56 11.41 -24.28 -10.14
CA ILE A 56 11.58 -25.74 -10.13
C ILE A 56 10.29 -26.42 -10.58
N GLN A 57 9.13 -26.03 -10.05
CA GLN A 57 7.83 -26.61 -10.45
C GLN A 57 7.49 -26.35 -11.92
N GLN A 58 7.79 -25.16 -12.44
CA GLN A 58 7.57 -24.84 -13.86
C GLN A 58 8.47 -25.69 -14.76
N GLU A 59 9.72 -25.92 -14.37
CA GLU A 59 10.65 -26.74 -15.13
C GLU A 59 10.33 -28.24 -15.00
N GLU A 60 9.84 -28.71 -13.85
CA GLU A 60 9.28 -30.06 -13.68
C GLU A 60 8.15 -30.31 -14.69
N LEU A 61 7.18 -29.40 -14.77
CA LEU A 61 6.08 -29.45 -15.73
C LEU A 61 6.59 -29.43 -17.18
N ARG A 62 7.62 -28.63 -17.46
CA ARG A 62 8.22 -28.54 -18.80
C ARG A 62 8.91 -29.85 -19.20
N ILE A 63 9.63 -30.47 -18.28
CA ILE A 63 10.26 -31.78 -18.46
C ILE A 63 9.20 -32.87 -18.66
N GLU A 64 8.11 -32.81 -17.91
CA GLU A 64 6.99 -33.76 -18.03
C GLU A 64 6.27 -33.63 -19.38
N GLN A 65 6.11 -32.41 -19.91
CA GLN A 65 5.38 -32.15 -21.17
C GLN A 65 6.22 -32.32 -22.43
N ASN A 66 7.51 -31.96 -22.41
CA ASN A 66 8.35 -31.92 -23.61
C ASN A 66 9.43 -33.01 -23.63
N GLY A 67 9.56 -33.79 -22.55
CA GLY A 67 10.63 -34.76 -22.39
C GLY A 67 12.01 -34.11 -22.20
N ILE A 68 13.04 -34.96 -22.10
CA ILE A 68 14.45 -34.57 -22.03
C ILE A 68 15.14 -35.10 -23.27
N THR A 69 15.94 -34.28 -23.96
CA THR A 69 16.68 -34.74 -25.14
C THR A 69 17.80 -35.71 -24.75
N GLU A 70 18.25 -36.57 -25.68
CA GLU A 70 19.29 -37.57 -25.40
C GLU A 70 20.65 -36.95 -25.01
N ALA A 71 20.94 -35.74 -25.49
CA ALA A 71 22.11 -34.95 -25.10
C ALA A 71 21.99 -34.43 -23.65
N GLU A 72 20.82 -33.92 -23.28
CA GLU A 72 20.52 -33.47 -21.90
C GLU A 72 20.46 -34.65 -20.92
N TYR A 73 20.02 -35.82 -21.37
CA TYR A 73 20.03 -37.07 -20.61
C TYR A 73 21.45 -37.49 -20.19
N LYS A 74 22.44 -37.36 -21.08
CA LYS A 74 23.85 -37.67 -20.78
C LYS A 74 24.48 -36.73 -19.75
N ILE A 75 24.02 -35.48 -19.67
CA ILE A 75 24.54 -34.46 -18.76
C ILE A 75 23.86 -34.55 -17.37
N LEU A 76 22.56 -34.88 -17.33
CA LEU A 76 21.75 -34.79 -16.10
C LEU A 76 21.74 -36.07 -15.24
N GLY A 77 22.21 -37.22 -15.78
CA GLY A 77 22.47 -38.46 -15.03
C GLY A 77 21.28 -38.92 -14.18
N SER A 78 20.11 -39.09 -14.79
CA SER A 78 18.85 -39.45 -14.11
C SER A 78 18.33 -40.85 -14.54
N PRO A 79 17.50 -41.55 -13.72
CA PRO A 79 17.48 -43.01 -13.61
C PRO A 79 16.75 -43.78 -14.74
N PRO A 80 16.96 -45.12 -14.84
CA PRO A 80 16.51 -45.98 -15.95
C PRO A 80 15.01 -45.91 -16.29
N ALA A 81 14.16 -45.59 -15.30
CA ALA A 81 12.70 -45.50 -15.47
C ALA A 81 12.25 -44.37 -16.43
N LEU A 82 13.03 -43.28 -16.54
CA LEU A 82 12.78 -42.21 -17.52
C LEU A 82 13.18 -42.62 -18.95
N LYS A 83 14.20 -43.49 -19.07
CA LYS A 83 14.65 -44.03 -20.36
C LYS A 83 13.60 -44.96 -20.99
N GLU A 84 12.82 -45.67 -20.19
CA GLU A 84 11.73 -46.52 -20.67
C GLU A 84 10.52 -45.73 -21.17
N TYR A 85 10.19 -44.61 -20.53
CA TYR A 85 9.10 -43.73 -20.97
C TYR A 85 9.43 -43.10 -22.34
N ILE A 86 10.67 -42.63 -22.50
CA ILE A 86 11.17 -42.07 -23.77
C ILE A 86 11.21 -43.15 -24.88
N LYS A 87 11.60 -44.39 -24.56
CA LYS A 87 11.56 -45.51 -25.53
C LYS A 87 10.14 -45.86 -25.99
N LYS A 88 9.13 -45.69 -25.13
CA LYS A 88 7.73 -45.95 -25.50
C LYS A 88 7.19 -44.90 -26.47
N GLU A 89 7.49 -43.61 -26.27
CA GLU A 89 7.09 -42.56 -27.21
C GLU A 89 7.85 -42.62 -28.55
N GLN A 90 9.15 -42.93 -28.54
CA GLN A 90 9.90 -43.12 -29.78
C GLN A 90 9.41 -44.32 -30.60
N LYS A 91 8.92 -45.39 -29.94
CA LYS A 91 8.28 -46.53 -30.63
C LYS A 91 6.97 -46.13 -31.32
N VAL A 92 6.21 -45.21 -30.75
CA VAL A 92 4.95 -44.70 -31.35
C VAL A 92 5.23 -43.79 -32.55
N GLN A 93 6.35 -43.04 -32.56
CA GLN A 93 6.76 -42.26 -33.73
C GLN A 93 7.44 -43.11 -34.82
N GLN A 94 8.17 -44.17 -34.47
CA GLN A 94 8.83 -45.04 -35.45
C GLN A 94 7.86 -45.97 -36.19
N SER A 95 6.71 -46.30 -35.61
CA SER A 95 5.65 -47.04 -36.31
C SER A 95 5.01 -46.25 -37.47
N MET A 96 5.31 -44.95 -37.61
CA MET A 96 4.86 -44.13 -38.75
C MET A 96 5.89 -44.01 -39.89
N SER A 97 7.11 -44.56 -39.73
CA SER A 97 8.22 -44.28 -40.66
C SER A 97 8.88 -45.50 -41.30
N GLN A 98 8.26 -46.69 -41.22
CA GLN A 98 8.73 -47.88 -41.94
C GLN A 98 7.58 -48.56 -42.68
N SER A 99 7.21 -48.01 -43.84
CA SER A 99 6.56 -48.77 -44.90
C SER A 99 7.54 -48.90 -46.06
N GLN A 100 8.06 -50.11 -46.26
CA GLN A 100 8.89 -50.45 -47.40
C GLN A 100 8.08 -50.36 -48.71
N ASN A 101 8.74 -49.85 -49.72
CA ASN A 101 8.32 -49.65 -51.09
C ASN A 101 7.53 -50.81 -51.71
N SER A 102 6.28 -50.54 -52.08
CA SER A 102 5.63 -51.02 -53.32
C SER A 102 4.38 -50.16 -53.58
N PRO A 103 4.24 -49.48 -54.74
CA PRO A 103 3.08 -48.65 -55.01
C PRO A 103 1.89 -49.56 -55.32
N ARG A 104 0.97 -49.73 -54.36
CA ARG A 104 -0.38 -50.24 -54.65
C ARG A 104 -1.25 -49.11 -55.16
N VAL A 105 -1.98 -49.36 -56.24
CA VAL A 105 -3.01 -48.45 -56.78
C VAL A 105 -4.01 -48.14 -55.66
N LEU A 106 -4.07 -46.88 -55.25
CA LEU A 106 -5.07 -46.39 -54.30
C LEU A 106 -6.43 -46.40 -55.02
N THR A 107 -7.28 -47.38 -54.71
CA THR A 107 -8.67 -47.39 -55.18
C THR A 107 -9.43 -46.20 -54.59
N HIS A 108 -10.47 -45.73 -55.28
CA HIS A 108 -11.27 -44.57 -54.86
C HIS A 108 -11.76 -44.68 -53.41
N GLU A 109 -12.18 -45.87 -52.97
CA GLU A 109 -12.59 -46.13 -51.59
C GLU A 109 -11.47 -45.91 -50.57
N ILE A 110 -10.22 -46.24 -50.89
CA ILE A 110 -9.08 -46.03 -49.97
C ILE A 110 -8.76 -44.53 -49.88
N MET A 111 -8.84 -43.78 -50.99
CA MET A 111 -8.71 -42.31 -50.94
C MET A 111 -9.83 -41.67 -50.13
N GLN A 112 -11.07 -42.14 -50.29
CA GLN A 112 -12.24 -41.59 -49.61
C GLN A 112 -12.18 -41.85 -48.10
N LYS A 113 -11.86 -43.09 -47.69
CA LYS A 113 -11.60 -43.44 -46.28
C LYS A 113 -10.42 -42.67 -45.70
N SER A 114 -9.37 -42.41 -46.48
CA SER A 114 -8.21 -41.61 -46.03
C SER A 114 -8.57 -40.14 -45.83
N LEU A 115 -9.48 -39.59 -46.65
CA LEU A 115 -10.00 -38.24 -46.54
C LEU A 115 -10.93 -38.09 -45.33
N GLU A 116 -11.80 -39.07 -45.09
CA GLU A 116 -12.65 -39.15 -43.90
C GLU A 116 -11.80 -39.20 -42.62
N LEU A 117 -10.78 -40.08 -42.56
CA LEU A 117 -9.87 -40.15 -41.42
C LEU A 117 -9.13 -38.83 -41.18
N ARG A 118 -8.78 -38.11 -42.26
CA ARG A 118 -8.10 -36.80 -42.18
C ARG A 118 -9.02 -35.73 -41.60
N ASN A 119 -10.28 -35.72 -42.02
CA ASN A 119 -11.29 -34.79 -41.53
C ASN A 119 -11.65 -35.08 -40.06
N GLU A 120 -11.77 -36.36 -39.68
CA GLU A 120 -11.97 -36.77 -38.29
C GLU A 120 -10.81 -36.34 -37.40
N LEU A 121 -9.56 -36.61 -37.81
CA LEU A 121 -8.36 -36.17 -37.10
C LEU A 121 -8.28 -34.64 -37.00
N GLN A 122 -8.68 -33.92 -38.04
CA GLN A 122 -8.64 -32.45 -38.04
C GLN A 122 -9.73 -31.86 -37.12
N SER A 123 -10.92 -32.47 -37.09
CA SER A 123 -12.01 -32.17 -36.16
C SER A 123 -11.60 -32.44 -34.71
N GLU A 124 -11.02 -33.61 -34.43
CA GLU A 124 -10.59 -34.02 -33.09
C GLU A 124 -9.47 -33.11 -32.56
N ASN A 125 -8.58 -32.65 -33.44
CA ASN A 125 -7.53 -31.70 -33.10
C ASN A 125 -8.08 -30.29 -32.81
N GLN A 126 -9.10 -29.84 -33.55
CA GLN A 126 -9.81 -28.60 -33.25
C GLN A 126 -10.55 -28.66 -31.91
N GLN A 127 -11.23 -29.78 -31.61
CA GLN A 127 -11.85 -30.00 -30.30
C GLN A 127 -10.83 -30.05 -29.17
N ARG A 128 -9.69 -30.73 -29.35
CA ARG A 128 -8.59 -30.71 -28.37
C ARG A 128 -8.06 -29.31 -28.13
N GLN A 129 -7.86 -28.51 -29.18
CA GLN A 129 -7.41 -27.12 -29.04
C GLN A 129 -8.45 -26.26 -28.31
N ALA A 130 -9.75 -26.46 -28.59
CA ALA A 130 -10.82 -25.76 -27.87
C ALA A 130 -10.83 -26.12 -26.38
N LEU A 131 -10.73 -27.42 -26.04
CA LEU A 131 -10.67 -27.89 -24.67
C LEU A 131 -9.44 -27.35 -23.92
N GLN A 132 -8.29 -27.30 -24.61
CA GLN A 132 -7.05 -26.77 -24.04
C GLN A 132 -7.12 -25.26 -23.78
N ARG A 133 -7.75 -24.49 -24.68
CA ARG A 133 -8.03 -23.06 -24.48
C ARG A 133 -8.98 -22.83 -23.31
N GLU A 134 -10.05 -23.61 -23.20
CA GLU A 134 -11.00 -23.51 -22.09
C GLU A 134 -10.32 -23.84 -20.75
N THR A 135 -9.47 -24.87 -20.71
CA THR A 135 -8.71 -25.25 -19.51
C THR A 135 -7.70 -24.16 -19.12
N MET A 136 -7.05 -23.52 -20.11
CA MET A 136 -6.15 -22.39 -19.88
C MET A 136 -6.89 -21.17 -19.34
N LEU A 137 -8.06 -20.84 -19.91
CA LEU A 137 -8.93 -19.77 -19.45
C LEU A 137 -9.35 -19.98 -17.99
N LYS A 138 -9.83 -21.18 -17.64
CA LYS A 138 -10.20 -21.51 -16.25
C LYS A 138 -9.03 -21.35 -15.27
N LYS A 139 -7.82 -21.76 -15.65
CA LYS A 139 -6.62 -21.57 -14.81
C LYS A 139 -6.26 -20.09 -14.64
N MET A 140 -6.43 -19.27 -15.69
CA MET A 140 -6.22 -17.83 -15.61
C MET A 140 -7.26 -17.15 -14.72
N GLU A 141 -8.53 -17.54 -14.84
CA GLU A 141 -9.62 -17.05 -13.98
C GLU A 141 -9.37 -17.40 -12.50
N GLU A 142 -9.01 -18.66 -12.20
CA GLU A 142 -8.66 -19.06 -10.83
C GLU A 142 -7.44 -18.30 -10.28
N GLN A 143 -6.45 -18.00 -11.13
CA GLN A 143 -5.25 -17.29 -10.72
C GLN A 143 -5.55 -15.80 -10.44
N GLU A 144 -6.41 -15.18 -11.25
CA GLU A 144 -6.87 -13.81 -11.03
C GLU A 144 -7.76 -13.71 -9.79
N GLU A 145 -8.64 -14.70 -9.55
CA GLU A 145 -9.46 -14.77 -8.33
C GLU A 145 -8.58 -14.89 -7.07
N LYS A 146 -7.56 -15.76 -7.10
CA LYS A 146 -6.58 -15.86 -6.01
C LYS A 146 -5.84 -14.55 -5.77
N ARG A 147 -5.43 -13.86 -6.84
CA ARG A 147 -4.77 -12.55 -6.75
C ARG A 147 -5.68 -11.51 -6.12
N LEU A 148 -6.95 -11.47 -6.53
CA LEU A 148 -7.95 -10.54 -6.00
C LEU A 148 -8.22 -10.80 -4.50
N ARG A 149 -8.33 -12.07 -4.08
CA ARG A 149 -8.47 -12.42 -2.64
C ARG A 149 -7.29 -11.92 -1.80
N VAL A 150 -6.06 -12.09 -2.27
CA VAL A 150 -4.87 -11.59 -1.57
C VAL A 150 -4.87 -10.06 -1.47
N ILE A 151 -5.32 -9.36 -2.51
CA ILE A 151 -5.46 -7.89 -2.47
C ILE A 151 -6.52 -7.48 -1.45
N GLU A 152 -7.64 -8.19 -1.40
CA GLU A 152 -8.73 -7.91 -0.46
C GLU A 152 -8.31 -8.17 0.99
N GLU A 153 -7.59 -9.25 1.27
CA GLU A 153 -7.01 -9.54 2.59
C GLU A 153 -6.01 -8.47 3.02
N LYS A 154 -5.11 -8.05 2.12
CA LYS A 154 -4.17 -6.95 2.39
C LYS A 154 -4.91 -5.64 2.66
N ARG A 155 -6.00 -5.37 1.93
CA ARG A 155 -6.83 -4.18 2.13
C ARG A 155 -7.54 -4.22 3.49
N LYS A 156 -8.11 -5.36 3.87
CA LYS A 156 -8.74 -5.57 5.19
C LYS A 156 -7.70 -5.38 6.32
N ALA A 157 -6.52 -6.00 6.20
CA ALA A 157 -5.45 -5.85 7.18
C ALA A 157 -4.98 -4.39 7.33
N ALA A 158 -4.80 -3.67 6.21
CA ALA A 158 -4.42 -2.25 6.23
C ALA A 158 -5.53 -1.37 6.86
N GLN A 159 -6.79 -1.70 6.61
CA GLN A 159 -7.92 -1.00 7.20
C GLN A 159 -8.00 -1.23 8.71
N THR A 160 -7.83 -2.46 9.19
CA THR A 160 -7.77 -2.77 10.63
C THR A 160 -6.61 -2.06 11.31
N LEU A 161 -5.44 -1.99 10.67
CA LEU A 161 -4.28 -1.26 11.21
C LEU A 161 -4.61 0.22 11.38
N ARG A 162 -5.26 0.82 10.37
CA ARG A 162 -5.67 2.23 10.39
C ARG A 162 -6.73 2.51 11.46
N GLU A 163 -7.71 1.62 11.61
CA GLU A 163 -8.72 1.71 12.66
C GLU A 163 -8.09 1.65 14.05
N LYS A 164 -7.08 0.79 14.25
CA LYS A 164 -6.31 0.72 15.49
C LYS A 164 -5.55 2.03 15.78
N TYR A 165 -4.82 2.57 14.80
CA TYR A 165 -4.12 3.85 14.98
C TYR A 165 -5.06 5.01 15.31
N VAL A 166 -6.24 5.05 14.68
CA VAL A 166 -7.25 6.07 15.00
C VAL A 166 -7.81 5.87 16.41
N ALA A 167 -8.05 4.63 16.84
CA ALA A 167 -8.50 4.33 18.20
C ALA A 167 -7.45 4.74 19.24
N ASP A 168 -6.17 4.43 19.00
CA ASP A 168 -5.07 4.80 19.88
C ASP A 168 -4.92 6.34 20.01
N ASP A 169 -5.01 7.09 18.91
CA ASP A 169 -4.97 8.57 18.91
C ASP A 169 -6.19 9.20 19.62
N ILE A 170 -7.38 8.62 19.47
CA ILE A 170 -8.56 9.04 20.22
C ILE A 170 -8.37 8.77 21.72
N GLN A 171 -7.83 7.61 22.09
CA GLN A 171 -7.59 7.23 23.47
C GLN A 171 -6.54 8.14 24.13
N GLU A 172 -5.45 8.46 23.44
CA GLU A 172 -4.43 9.40 23.91
C GLU A 172 -5.03 10.79 24.19
N LYS A 173 -5.87 11.29 23.28
CA LYS A 173 -6.58 12.58 23.48
C LYS A 173 -7.53 12.55 24.67
N ILE A 174 -8.26 11.45 24.87
CA ILE A 174 -9.15 11.28 26.03
C ILE A 174 -8.34 11.31 27.33
N ASP A 175 -7.23 10.60 27.38
CA ASP A 175 -6.37 10.52 28.57
C ASP A 175 -5.70 11.86 28.87
N GLU A 176 -5.26 12.60 27.84
CA GLU A 176 -4.76 13.97 27.98
C GLU A 176 -5.84 14.91 28.52
N GLN A 177 -7.08 14.80 28.01
CA GLN A 177 -8.21 15.60 28.48
C GLN A 177 -8.56 15.30 29.94
N ARG A 178 -8.51 14.02 30.36
CA ARG A 178 -8.69 13.63 31.78
C ARG A 178 -7.60 14.21 32.66
N ARG A 179 -6.33 14.10 32.27
CA ARG A 179 -5.20 14.68 33.04
C ARG A 179 -5.38 16.19 33.20
N MET A 180 -5.77 16.89 32.13
CA MET A 180 -6.01 18.32 32.17
C MET A 180 -7.20 18.69 33.08
N GLN A 181 -8.30 17.93 33.04
CA GLN A 181 -9.44 18.15 33.95
C GLN A 181 -9.06 17.91 35.41
N GLN A 182 -8.28 16.86 35.69
CA GLN A 182 -7.82 16.55 37.04
C GLN A 182 -6.87 17.63 37.58
N LEU A 183 -5.96 18.16 36.75
CA LEU A 183 -5.12 19.30 37.11
C LEU A 183 -5.96 20.54 37.44
N LYS A 184 -6.97 20.87 36.63
CA LYS A 184 -7.90 21.97 36.91
C LYS A 184 -8.68 21.78 38.21
N GLN A 185 -9.08 20.55 38.52
CA GLN A 185 -9.75 20.23 39.78
C GLN A 185 -8.80 20.41 40.97
N ASN A 186 -7.56 19.94 40.86
CA ASN A 186 -6.53 20.11 41.90
C ASN A 186 -6.21 21.60 42.14
N GLU A 187 -6.12 22.42 41.09
CA GLU A 187 -5.95 23.87 41.24
C GLU A 187 -7.14 24.53 41.94
N ARG A 188 -8.37 24.10 41.65
CA ARG A 188 -9.57 24.59 42.34
C ARG A 188 -9.55 24.22 43.83
N ILE A 189 -9.16 22.99 44.16
CA ILE A 189 -9.02 22.53 45.55
C ILE A 189 -7.96 23.38 46.27
N LYS A 190 -6.77 23.55 45.66
CA LYS A 190 -5.70 24.40 46.24
C LYS A 190 -6.18 25.83 46.48
N LYS A 191 -6.86 26.45 45.52
CA LYS A 191 -7.41 27.81 45.69
C LYS A 191 -8.47 27.89 46.79
N ALA A 192 -9.32 26.88 46.93
CA ALA A 192 -10.30 26.81 48.00
C ALA A 192 -9.64 26.65 49.38
N GLU A 193 -8.60 25.82 49.49
CA GLU A 193 -7.80 25.66 50.70
C GLU A 193 -7.06 26.94 51.08
N GLU A 194 -6.44 27.63 50.11
CA GLU A 194 -5.79 28.93 50.35
C GLU A 194 -6.78 29.99 50.83
N LEU A 195 -7.97 30.05 50.23
CA LEU A 195 -9.04 30.96 50.67
C LEU A 195 -9.49 30.63 52.10
N LYS A 196 -9.60 29.34 52.44
CA LYS A 196 -9.96 28.90 53.80
C LYS A 196 -8.89 29.32 54.81
N ARG A 197 -7.61 29.12 54.50
CA ARG A 197 -6.49 29.56 55.36
C ARG A 197 -6.47 31.07 55.56
N ARG A 198 -6.71 31.86 54.51
CA ARG A 198 -6.82 33.32 54.62
C ARG A 198 -7.95 33.75 55.55
N LYS A 199 -9.14 33.15 55.41
CA LYS A 199 -10.27 33.44 56.31
C LYS A 199 -9.97 33.05 57.76
N GLU A 200 -9.30 31.92 57.99
CA GLU A 200 -8.88 31.51 59.34
C GLU A 200 -7.89 32.50 59.95
N GLN A 201 -6.95 33.04 59.15
CA GLN A 201 -6.03 34.09 59.57
C GLN A 201 -6.75 35.41 59.88
N GLU A 202 -7.66 35.86 59.00
CA GLU A 202 -8.47 37.07 59.21
C GLU A 202 -9.30 36.98 60.51
N ILE A 203 -9.92 35.84 60.78
CA ILE A 203 -10.67 35.60 62.03
C ILE A 203 -9.75 35.68 63.25
N LEU A 204 -8.52 35.14 63.16
CA LEU A 204 -7.55 35.17 64.24
C LEU A 204 -7.08 36.62 64.52
N GLU A 205 -6.77 37.39 63.47
CA GLU A 205 -6.39 38.79 63.57
C GLU A 205 -7.50 39.65 64.17
N GLU A 206 -8.76 39.45 63.72
CA GLU A 206 -9.91 40.17 64.27
C GLU A 206 -10.12 39.84 65.76
N LYS A 207 -9.86 38.59 66.17
CA LYS A 207 -9.93 38.17 67.57
C LYS A 207 -8.84 38.82 68.42
N ILE A 208 -7.61 38.93 67.91
CA ILE A 208 -6.50 39.63 68.58
C ILE A 208 -6.83 41.12 68.73
N GLN A 209 -7.29 41.79 67.67
CA GLN A 209 -7.69 43.20 67.74
C GLN A 209 -8.82 43.43 68.76
N LYS A 210 -9.84 42.55 68.79
CA LYS A 210 -10.92 42.66 69.79
C LYS A 210 -10.40 42.50 71.22
N GLN A 211 -9.41 41.63 71.46
CA GLN A 211 -8.78 41.49 72.77
C GLN A 211 -7.95 42.72 73.15
N GLU A 212 -7.22 43.34 72.21
CA GLU A 212 -6.46 44.58 72.47
C GLU A 212 -7.39 45.77 72.77
N ILE A 213 -8.50 45.91 72.02
CA ILE A 213 -9.53 46.92 72.29
C ILE A 213 -10.15 46.70 73.68
N PHE A 214 -10.34 45.44 74.10
CA PHE A 214 -10.86 45.14 75.43
C PHE A 214 -9.86 45.50 76.54
N LYS A 215 -8.58 45.17 76.38
CA LYS A 215 -7.51 45.55 77.33
C LYS A 215 -7.40 47.07 77.49
N THR A 216 -7.37 47.80 76.38
CA THR A 216 -7.30 49.27 76.40
C THR A 216 -8.54 49.90 77.05
N LYS A 217 -9.75 49.34 76.86
CA LYS A 217 -10.95 49.77 77.59
C LYS A 217 -10.83 49.54 79.11
N ILE A 218 -10.28 48.41 79.53
CA ILE A 218 -10.06 48.13 80.96
C ILE A 218 -9.08 49.15 81.55
N GLU A 219 -7.96 49.42 80.88
CA GLU A 219 -6.97 50.40 81.35
C GLU A 219 -7.55 51.81 81.44
N ALA A 220 -8.31 52.25 80.43
CA ALA A 220 -8.99 53.54 80.46
C ALA A 220 -10.00 53.64 81.62
N THR A 221 -10.70 52.54 81.92
CA THR A 221 -11.67 52.50 83.04
C THR A 221 -10.95 52.58 84.39
N LYS A 222 -9.81 51.91 84.52
CA LYS A 222 -8.96 51.98 85.72
C LYS A 222 -8.42 53.39 85.96
N GLN A 223 -7.89 54.03 84.91
CA GLN A 223 -7.42 55.42 84.97
C GLN A 223 -8.54 56.40 85.34
N ALA A 224 -9.76 56.19 84.82
CA ALA A 224 -10.91 57.01 85.19
C ALA A 224 -11.31 56.85 86.67
N GLN A 225 -11.25 55.63 87.21
CA GLN A 225 -11.50 55.36 88.64
C GLN A 225 -10.43 56.00 89.54
N GLU A 226 -9.15 55.91 89.16
CA GLU A 226 -8.04 56.55 89.87
C GLU A 226 -8.15 58.08 89.85
N TYR A 227 -8.58 58.66 88.73
CA TYR A 227 -8.83 60.10 88.65
C TYR A 227 -10.01 60.55 89.52
N GLN A 228 -11.07 59.75 89.58
CA GLN A 228 -12.24 60.06 90.39
C GLN A 228 -11.93 60.01 91.89
N SER A 229 -11.12 59.03 92.34
CA SER A 229 -10.67 58.95 93.74
C SER A 229 -9.75 60.11 94.12
N PHE A 230 -8.83 60.52 93.23
CA PHE A 230 -7.99 61.71 93.42
C PHE A 230 -8.81 62.99 93.59
N LYS A 231 -9.87 63.17 92.79
CA LYS A 231 -10.72 64.37 92.87
C LYS A 231 -11.49 64.43 94.18
N VAL A 232 -11.98 63.29 94.69
CA VAL A 232 -12.66 63.19 95.99
C VAL A 232 -11.71 63.52 97.14
N GLN A 233 -10.47 63.04 97.10
CA GLN A 233 -9.45 63.38 98.10
C GLN A 233 -9.08 64.87 98.08
N GLN A 234 -8.94 65.46 96.89
CA GLN A 234 -8.69 66.89 96.76
C GLN A 234 -9.86 67.73 97.32
N GLN A 235 -11.10 67.23 97.17
CA GLN A 235 -12.29 67.91 97.64
C GLN A 235 -12.44 67.78 99.16
N GLN A 236 -12.07 66.65 99.77
CA GLN A 236 -11.97 66.50 101.22
C GLN A 236 -10.90 67.42 101.83
N ALA A 237 -9.75 67.59 101.16
CA ALA A 237 -8.68 68.48 101.63
C ALA A 237 -9.06 69.97 101.64
N LYS A 238 -10.01 70.39 100.79
CA LYS A 238 -10.47 71.78 100.69
C LYS A 238 -11.51 72.17 101.77
N THR A 239 -11.91 71.25 102.64
CA THR A 239 -13.01 71.45 103.62
C THR A 239 -12.57 71.99 105.00
N MET A 240 -11.30 72.39 105.20
CA MET A 240 -10.82 72.99 106.45
C MET A 240 -10.33 74.43 106.25
N MET A 241 -11.22 75.42 106.37
CA MET A 241 -10.89 76.84 106.65
C MET A 241 -12.10 77.55 107.29
N SER A 242 -11.85 78.61 108.09
CA SER A 242 -12.84 79.28 108.98
C SER A 242 -13.70 80.35 108.28
N ASP A 243 -14.85 80.67 108.89
CA ASP A 243 -16.01 81.31 108.26
C ASP A 243 -15.89 82.82 107.92
N ALA A 244 -14.84 83.53 108.35
CA ALA A 244 -14.67 84.96 108.02
C ALA A 244 -13.90 85.21 106.71
N GLU A 245 -12.94 84.36 106.34
CA GLU A 245 -12.29 84.38 105.02
C GLU A 245 -13.19 83.77 103.93
N LYS A 246 -14.16 82.92 104.33
CA LYS A 246 -15.10 82.28 103.40
C LYS A 246 -15.93 83.31 102.65
N THR A 247 -16.35 84.42 103.25
CA THR A 247 -17.25 85.36 102.57
C THR A 247 -16.51 86.18 101.50
N GLN A 248 -15.25 86.55 101.75
CA GLN A 248 -14.43 87.30 100.80
C GLN A 248 -13.83 86.39 99.71
N LYS A 249 -13.33 85.20 100.09
CA LYS A 249 -12.94 84.16 99.12
C LYS A 249 -14.11 83.62 98.32
N ARG A 250 -15.35 83.60 98.84
CA ARG A 250 -16.56 83.17 98.11
C ARG A 250 -17.00 84.20 97.08
N LEU A 251 -16.88 85.49 97.35
CA LEU A 251 -17.11 86.53 96.34
C LEU A 251 -16.04 86.52 95.25
N GLN A 252 -14.78 86.31 95.61
CA GLN A 252 -13.67 86.20 94.66
C GLN A 252 -13.75 84.88 93.86
N MET A 253 -14.07 83.75 94.50
CA MET A 253 -14.40 82.49 93.84
C MET A 253 -15.61 82.62 92.94
N LEU A 254 -16.67 83.36 93.31
CA LEU A 254 -17.84 83.53 92.43
C LEU A 254 -17.46 84.32 91.17
N LYS A 255 -16.62 85.36 91.28
CA LYS A 255 -16.10 86.09 90.11
C LYS A 255 -15.15 85.25 89.27
N GLU A 256 -14.24 84.50 89.90
CA GLU A 256 -13.36 83.56 89.20
C GLU A 256 -14.14 82.39 88.59
N GLN A 257 -15.25 81.97 89.21
CA GLN A 257 -16.13 80.91 88.74
C GLN A 257 -17.02 81.40 87.60
N GLU A 258 -17.44 82.67 87.58
CA GLU A 258 -18.12 83.30 86.44
C GLU A 258 -17.17 83.49 85.25
N ALA A 259 -15.94 83.97 85.50
CA ALA A 259 -14.91 84.09 84.46
C ALA A 259 -14.47 82.72 83.93
N ALA A 260 -14.28 81.73 84.81
CA ALA A 260 -13.99 80.35 84.43
C ALA A 260 -15.17 79.71 83.71
N ASN A 261 -16.42 79.98 84.10
CA ASN A 261 -17.60 79.51 83.35
C ASN A 261 -17.68 80.13 81.96
N ALA A 262 -17.32 81.41 81.80
CA ALA A 262 -17.29 82.06 80.50
C ALA A 262 -16.19 81.45 79.59
N GLN A 263 -14.98 81.25 80.13
CA GLN A 263 -13.91 80.55 79.43
C GLN A 263 -14.26 79.08 79.13
N PHE A 264 -14.92 78.39 80.05
CA PHE A 264 -15.36 77.00 79.88
C PHE A 264 -16.47 76.89 78.83
N LYS A 265 -17.40 77.85 78.77
CA LYS A 265 -18.39 77.94 77.69
C LYS A 265 -17.72 78.17 76.33
N GLN A 266 -16.70 79.04 76.25
CA GLN A 266 -15.90 79.22 75.03
C GLN A 266 -15.13 77.95 74.64
N GLN A 267 -14.52 77.25 75.60
CA GLN A 267 -13.84 75.97 75.35
C GLN A 267 -14.80 74.88 74.90
N ILE A 268 -16.02 74.81 75.47
CA ILE A 268 -17.06 73.89 75.02
C ILE A 268 -17.46 74.22 73.57
N GLN A 269 -17.64 75.51 73.23
CA GLN A 269 -17.94 75.93 71.86
C GLN A 269 -16.80 75.57 70.88
N GLN A 270 -15.54 75.84 71.23
CA GLN A 270 -14.40 75.45 70.40
C GLN A 270 -14.27 73.94 70.25
N ALA A 271 -14.45 73.17 71.33
CA ALA A 271 -14.38 71.71 71.29
C ALA A 271 -15.51 71.11 70.44
N ALA A 272 -16.71 71.69 70.50
CA ALA A 272 -17.83 71.29 69.63
C ALA A 272 -17.52 71.57 68.15
N LEU A 273 -16.91 72.72 67.85
CA LEU A 273 -16.51 73.11 66.49
C LEU A 273 -15.42 72.19 65.92
N ILE A 274 -14.41 71.86 66.74
CA ILE A 274 -13.34 70.91 66.38
C ILE A 274 -13.91 69.50 66.17
N ARG A 275 -14.86 69.05 67.01
CA ARG A 275 -15.55 67.76 66.78
C ARG A 275 -16.27 67.75 65.44
N GLN A 276 -16.99 68.82 65.10
CA GLN A 276 -17.73 68.91 63.85
C GLN A 276 -16.79 68.91 62.63
N GLN A 277 -15.64 69.60 62.71
CA GLN A 277 -14.62 69.59 61.65
C GLN A 277 -13.99 68.20 61.48
N LYS A 278 -13.64 67.53 62.59
CA LYS A 278 -13.10 66.16 62.54
C LYS A 278 -14.11 65.14 62.02
N GLU A 279 -15.39 65.29 62.36
CA GLU A 279 -16.47 64.46 61.82
C GLU A 279 -16.58 64.64 60.29
N GLN A 280 -16.55 65.90 59.81
CA GLN A 280 -16.58 66.19 58.37
C GLN A 280 -15.36 65.66 57.62
N GLU A 281 -14.15 65.80 58.17
CA GLU A 281 -12.94 65.21 57.59
C GLU A 281 -13.01 63.68 57.52
N ARG A 282 -13.57 63.04 58.56
CA ARG A 282 -13.75 61.59 58.59
C ARG A 282 -14.75 61.12 57.54
N VAL A 283 -15.86 61.84 57.36
CA VAL A 283 -16.85 61.55 56.29
C VAL A 283 -16.21 61.71 54.91
N ARG A 284 -15.45 62.78 54.67
CA ARG A 284 -14.74 62.98 53.40
C ARG A 284 -13.69 61.90 53.13
N ALA A 285 -12.97 61.44 54.16
CA ALA A 285 -12.01 60.35 54.04
C ALA A 285 -12.71 59.00 53.74
N GLU A 286 -13.86 58.73 54.36
CA GLU A 286 -14.68 57.55 54.06
C GLU A 286 -15.23 57.59 52.62
N GLU A 287 -15.69 58.74 52.14
CA GLU A 287 -16.16 58.90 50.76
C GLU A 287 -15.01 58.71 49.75
N ALA A 288 -13.85 59.32 49.99
CA ALA A 288 -12.67 59.14 49.14
C ALA A 288 -12.18 57.68 49.12
N HIS A 289 -12.27 56.98 50.26
CA HIS A 289 -11.93 55.56 50.34
C HIS A 289 -12.94 54.69 49.59
N LYS A 290 -14.25 54.93 49.75
CA LYS A 290 -15.30 54.24 49.00
C LYS A 290 -15.15 54.45 47.48
N GLU A 291 -14.81 55.66 47.06
CA GLU A 291 -14.55 55.99 45.65
C GLU A 291 -13.35 55.22 45.09
N ARG A 292 -12.23 55.17 45.83
CA ARG A 292 -11.05 54.36 45.43
C ARG A 292 -11.39 52.89 45.32
N LEU A 293 -12.14 52.34 46.27
CA LEU A 293 -12.54 50.94 46.26
C LEU A 293 -13.41 50.61 45.02
N ARG A 294 -14.29 51.53 44.62
CA ARG A 294 -15.10 51.43 43.40
C ARG A 294 -14.23 51.40 42.14
N ILE A 295 -13.32 52.36 42.01
CA ILE A 295 -12.40 52.42 40.86
C ILE A 295 -11.53 51.16 40.78
N GLU A 296 -11.05 50.66 41.92
CA GLU A 296 -10.22 49.45 41.95
C GLU A 296 -11.01 48.19 41.58
N THR A 297 -12.26 48.07 42.04
CA THR A 297 -13.15 46.97 41.65
C THR A 297 -13.53 47.02 40.18
N GLU A 298 -13.83 48.19 39.62
CA GLU A 298 -14.08 48.37 38.19
C GLU A 298 -12.85 48.01 37.35
N ARG A 299 -11.64 48.40 37.79
CA ARG A 299 -10.39 48.07 37.11
C ARG A 299 -10.09 46.57 37.15
N GLN A 300 -10.41 45.89 38.25
CA GLN A 300 -10.30 44.43 38.34
C GLN A 300 -11.31 43.73 37.42
N GLN A 301 -12.56 44.21 37.36
CA GLN A 301 -13.56 43.68 36.43
C GLN A 301 -13.13 43.86 34.97
N GLN A 302 -12.62 45.04 34.59
CA GLN A 302 -12.10 45.27 33.23
C GLN A 302 -10.97 44.32 32.87
N LYS A 303 -9.98 44.13 33.75
CA LYS A 303 -8.88 43.16 33.51
C LYS A 303 -9.39 41.73 33.37
N GLN A 304 -10.41 41.35 34.13
CA GLN A 304 -11.00 40.02 34.05
C GLN A 304 -11.76 39.79 32.72
N ILE A 305 -12.49 40.80 32.26
CA ILE A 305 -13.16 40.79 30.94
C ILE A 305 -12.13 40.71 29.81
N GLU A 306 -11.07 41.52 29.88
CA GLU A 306 -10.01 41.56 28.88
C GLU A 306 -9.27 40.22 28.78
N PHE A 307 -8.97 39.59 29.92
CA PHE A 307 -8.39 38.24 29.98
C PHE A 307 -9.31 37.18 29.37
N GLN A 308 -10.61 37.20 29.67
CA GLN A 308 -11.57 36.27 29.06
C GLN A 308 -11.65 36.46 27.54
N ARG A 309 -11.61 37.72 27.07
CA ARG A 309 -11.66 38.06 25.65
C ARG A 309 -10.39 37.61 24.91
N GLN A 310 -9.21 37.81 25.49
CA GLN A 310 -7.94 37.27 24.95
C GLN A 310 -7.98 35.75 24.83
N LYS A 311 -8.46 35.07 25.87
CA LYS A 311 -8.54 33.60 25.86
C LYS A 311 -9.50 33.08 24.79
N GLN A 312 -10.62 33.77 24.56
CA GLN A 312 -11.53 33.47 23.44
C GLN A 312 -10.88 33.69 22.08
N ILE A 313 -10.11 34.77 21.93
CA ILE A 313 -9.38 35.05 20.67
C ILE A 313 -8.31 33.98 20.40
N GLU A 314 -7.55 33.56 21.42
CA GLU A 314 -6.56 32.49 21.29
C GLU A 314 -7.21 31.16 20.91
N THR A 315 -8.28 30.76 21.60
CA THR A 315 -9.00 29.51 21.26
C THR A 315 -9.63 29.56 19.87
N GLN A 316 -10.13 30.72 19.43
CA GLN A 316 -10.65 30.90 18.08
C GLN A 316 -9.53 30.79 17.03
N ARG A 317 -8.36 31.39 17.27
CA ARG A 317 -7.20 31.30 16.38
C ARG A 317 -6.67 29.86 16.26
N GLU A 318 -6.56 29.14 17.37
CA GLU A 318 -6.17 27.73 17.36
C GLU A 318 -7.16 26.87 16.54
N TYR A 319 -8.46 27.13 16.70
CA TYR A 319 -9.50 26.45 15.92
C TYR A 319 -9.38 26.76 14.43
N ASP A 320 -9.24 28.02 14.06
CA ASP A 320 -9.12 28.46 12.67
C ASP A 320 -7.84 27.90 12.01
N GLU A 321 -6.72 27.85 12.74
CA GLU A 321 -5.47 27.26 12.26
C GLU A 321 -5.60 25.74 12.08
N LYS A 322 -6.26 25.04 13.01
CA LYS A 322 -6.56 23.61 12.89
C LYS A 322 -7.45 23.33 11.67
N MET A 323 -8.45 24.18 11.44
CA MET A 323 -9.32 24.09 10.25
C MET A 323 -8.56 24.37 8.95
N ARG A 324 -7.63 25.31 8.95
CA ARG A 324 -6.77 25.58 7.79
C ARG A 324 -5.88 24.39 7.46
N ARG A 325 -5.20 23.82 8.46
CA ARG A 325 -4.38 22.60 8.29
C ARG A 325 -5.20 21.42 7.78
N LEU A 326 -6.43 21.24 8.29
CA LEU A 326 -7.34 20.20 7.82
C LEU A 326 -7.68 20.38 6.33
N LYS A 327 -8.00 21.61 5.91
CA LYS A 327 -8.29 21.93 4.50
C LYS A 327 -7.08 21.69 3.59
N GLU A 328 -5.89 22.12 4.00
CA GLU A 328 -4.64 21.88 3.25
C GLU A 328 -4.33 20.38 3.12
N GLN A 329 -4.48 19.60 4.20
CA GLN A 329 -4.33 18.14 4.14
C GLN A 329 -5.35 17.50 3.19
N GLN A 330 -6.60 17.97 3.20
CA GLN A 330 -7.65 17.45 2.33
C GLN A 330 -7.40 17.79 0.85
N GLN A 331 -6.84 18.97 0.55
CA GLN A 331 -6.42 19.34 -0.80
C GLN A 331 -5.22 18.50 -1.27
N ASN A 332 -4.20 18.32 -0.43
CA ASN A 332 -3.05 17.48 -0.76
C ASN A 332 -3.48 16.03 -1.03
N ALA A 333 -4.39 15.47 -0.24
CA ALA A 333 -4.92 14.13 -0.47
C ALA A 333 -5.66 14.02 -1.81
N LYS A 334 -6.44 15.04 -2.20
CA LYS A 334 -7.10 15.09 -3.51
C LYS A 334 -6.09 15.17 -4.66
N GLN A 335 -5.04 15.98 -4.51
CA GLN A 335 -4.00 16.13 -5.52
C GLN A 335 -3.22 14.83 -5.74
N VAL A 336 -2.81 14.15 -4.67
CA VAL A 336 -2.15 12.84 -4.76
C VAL A 336 -3.04 11.81 -5.44
N LEU A 337 -4.34 11.79 -5.13
CA LEU A 337 -5.29 10.89 -5.79
C LEU A 337 -5.41 11.19 -7.29
N GLN A 338 -5.39 12.47 -7.68
CA GLN A 338 -5.46 12.90 -9.07
C GLN A 338 -4.19 12.51 -9.84
N GLU A 339 -3.00 12.72 -9.24
CA GLU A 339 -1.71 12.29 -9.82
C GLU A 339 -1.63 10.76 -10.00
N GLU A 340 -2.15 9.98 -9.04
CA GLU A 340 -2.26 8.52 -9.20
C GLU A 340 -3.18 8.12 -10.34
N GLN A 341 -4.32 8.80 -10.52
CA GLN A 341 -5.24 8.54 -11.61
C GLN A 341 -4.62 8.87 -12.97
N GLU A 342 -3.91 9.99 -13.08
CA GLU A 342 -3.18 10.38 -14.28
C GLU A 342 -2.09 9.36 -14.62
N ARG A 343 -1.28 8.92 -13.64
CA ARG A 343 -0.29 7.84 -13.84
C ARG A 343 -0.93 6.54 -14.32
N LYS A 344 -2.08 6.15 -13.76
CA LYS A 344 -2.82 4.96 -14.21
C LYS A 344 -3.33 5.11 -15.65
N GLN A 345 -3.81 6.30 -16.03
CA GLN A 345 -4.24 6.55 -17.41
C GLN A 345 -3.06 6.48 -18.39
N VAL A 346 -1.90 7.05 -18.04
CA VAL A 346 -0.68 6.96 -18.86
C VAL A 346 -0.24 5.50 -19.02
N LEU A 347 -0.17 4.74 -17.93
CA LEU A 347 0.17 3.31 -17.99
C LEU A 347 -0.81 2.52 -18.87
N ARG A 348 -2.10 2.82 -18.79
CA ARG A 348 -3.11 2.19 -19.63
C ARG A 348 -2.94 2.54 -21.11
N LYS A 349 -2.61 3.79 -21.44
CA LYS A 349 -2.28 4.20 -22.82
C LYS A 349 -1.06 3.44 -23.35
N VAL A 350 0.02 3.37 -22.57
CA VAL A 350 1.23 2.63 -22.95
C VAL A 350 0.93 1.14 -23.15
N GLN A 351 0.13 0.53 -22.28
CA GLN A 351 -0.28 -0.87 -22.45
C GLN A 351 -1.10 -1.10 -23.73
N ILE A 352 -2.05 -0.19 -24.05
CA ILE A 352 -2.84 -0.27 -25.27
C ILE A 352 -1.95 -0.12 -26.51
N GLU A 353 -1.03 0.84 -26.51
CA GLU A 353 -0.07 1.02 -27.61
C GLU A 353 0.81 -0.22 -27.81
N GLN A 354 1.26 -0.85 -26.72
CA GLN A 354 2.05 -2.08 -26.78
C GLN A 354 1.26 -3.28 -27.31
N ILE A 355 -0.02 -3.40 -26.93
CA ILE A 355 -0.92 -4.42 -27.49
C ILE A 355 -1.10 -4.20 -29.01
N GLN A 356 -1.36 -2.96 -29.44
CA GLN A 356 -1.51 -2.63 -30.86
C GLN A 356 -0.24 -2.89 -31.66
N GLN A 357 0.94 -2.61 -31.10
CA GLN A 357 2.21 -2.95 -31.75
C GLN A 357 2.39 -4.47 -31.89
N ASN A 358 2.07 -5.23 -30.85
CA ASN A 358 2.15 -6.70 -30.90
C ASN A 358 1.17 -7.31 -31.91
N GLU A 359 -0.04 -6.77 -32.02
CA GLU A 359 -1.00 -7.18 -33.06
C GLU A 359 -0.46 -6.92 -34.46
N LYS A 360 0.09 -5.73 -34.72
CA LYS A 360 0.71 -5.42 -36.03
C LYS A 360 1.88 -6.35 -36.37
N VAL A 361 2.72 -6.70 -35.39
CA VAL A 361 3.83 -7.65 -35.59
C VAL A 361 3.29 -9.06 -35.90
N LYS A 362 2.24 -9.49 -35.19
CA LYS A 362 1.60 -10.79 -35.42
C LYS A 362 0.97 -10.87 -36.81
N GLU A 363 0.30 -9.81 -37.26
CA GLU A 363 -0.27 -9.71 -38.60
C GLU A 363 0.83 -9.81 -39.68
N LYS A 364 1.91 -9.02 -39.55
CA LYS A 364 3.05 -9.10 -40.46
C LYS A 364 3.67 -10.49 -40.52
N MET A 365 3.85 -11.14 -39.38
CA MET A 365 4.42 -12.49 -39.31
C MET A 365 3.49 -13.54 -39.97
N GLN A 366 2.17 -13.40 -39.81
CA GLN A 366 1.20 -14.26 -40.49
C GLN A 366 1.24 -14.05 -42.00
N GLU A 367 1.38 -12.80 -42.46
CA GLU A 367 1.47 -12.48 -43.88
C GLU A 367 2.75 -13.02 -44.52
N GLU A 368 3.91 -12.83 -43.88
CA GLU A 368 5.18 -13.43 -44.33
C GLU A 368 5.10 -14.96 -44.40
N THR A 369 4.42 -15.59 -43.45
CA THR A 369 4.22 -17.05 -43.45
C THR A 369 3.36 -17.49 -44.64
N LYS A 370 2.29 -16.75 -44.94
CA LYS A 370 1.45 -16.99 -46.13
C LYS A 370 2.24 -16.80 -47.42
N GLN A 371 3.03 -15.74 -47.53
CA GLN A 371 3.87 -15.48 -48.71
C GLN A 371 4.90 -16.60 -48.93
N LYS A 372 5.59 -17.06 -47.87
CA LYS A 372 6.51 -18.21 -47.95
C LYS A 372 5.81 -19.50 -48.38
N ALA A 373 4.61 -19.75 -47.87
CA ALA A 373 3.81 -20.92 -48.29
C ALA A 373 3.47 -20.86 -49.78
N ILE A 374 3.05 -19.69 -50.29
CA ILE A 374 2.77 -19.46 -51.71
C ILE A 374 4.03 -19.67 -52.57
N GLN A 375 5.17 -19.09 -52.17
CA GLN A 375 6.45 -19.28 -52.88
C GLN A 375 6.86 -20.75 -52.96
N ASN A 376 6.75 -21.49 -51.84
CA ASN A 376 7.04 -22.92 -51.81
C ASN A 376 6.10 -23.71 -52.74
N GLN A 377 4.82 -23.30 -52.82
CA GLN A 377 3.84 -23.94 -53.68
C GLN A 377 4.13 -23.66 -55.17
N ILE A 378 4.53 -22.44 -55.54
CA ILE A 378 4.98 -22.10 -56.89
C ILE A 378 6.19 -22.96 -57.29
N GLN A 379 7.22 -23.02 -56.45
CA GLN A 379 8.40 -23.86 -56.70
C GLN A 379 8.06 -25.34 -56.87
N LEU A 380 7.08 -25.84 -56.11
CA LEU A 380 6.62 -27.23 -56.25
C LEU A 380 5.93 -27.45 -57.60
N VAL A 381 5.10 -26.50 -58.06
CA VAL A 381 4.44 -26.57 -59.37
C VAL A 381 5.48 -26.55 -60.50
N GLU A 382 6.47 -25.66 -60.44
CA GLU A 382 7.57 -25.60 -61.43
C GLU A 382 8.37 -26.91 -61.48
N LYS A 383 8.72 -27.48 -60.32
CA LYS A 383 9.41 -28.78 -60.24
C LYS A 383 8.57 -29.89 -60.88
N LYS A 384 7.25 -29.92 -60.61
CA LYS A 384 6.34 -30.90 -61.21
C LYS A 384 6.25 -30.75 -62.72
N GLN A 385 6.15 -29.53 -63.24
CA GLN A 385 6.16 -29.27 -64.68
C GLN A 385 7.47 -29.71 -65.34
N LYS A 386 8.62 -29.44 -64.71
CA LYS A 386 9.93 -29.89 -65.21
C LYS A 386 10.04 -31.42 -65.26
N ILE A 387 9.54 -32.11 -64.24
CA ILE A 387 9.49 -33.58 -64.23
C ILE A 387 8.61 -34.08 -65.38
N LYS A 388 7.43 -33.49 -65.58
CA LYS A 388 6.51 -33.87 -66.66
C LYS A 388 7.17 -33.71 -68.04
N MET A 389 7.83 -32.59 -68.31
CA MET A 389 8.55 -32.38 -69.58
C MET A 389 9.68 -33.38 -69.80
N MET A 390 10.42 -33.75 -68.74
CA MET A 390 11.44 -34.80 -68.85
C MET A 390 10.82 -36.16 -69.16
N GLN A 391 9.69 -36.50 -68.54
CA GLN A 391 8.98 -37.75 -68.83
C GLN A 391 8.50 -37.77 -70.29
N GLU A 392 7.83 -36.71 -70.75
CA GLU A 392 7.38 -36.58 -72.14
C GLU A 392 8.55 -36.71 -73.13
N LYS A 393 9.71 -36.08 -72.84
CA LYS A 393 10.92 -36.22 -73.67
C LYS A 393 11.45 -37.66 -73.67
N THR A 394 11.46 -38.33 -72.51
CA THR A 394 11.93 -39.71 -72.38
C THR A 394 11.02 -40.67 -73.16
N GLU A 395 9.71 -40.45 -73.11
CA GLU A 395 8.72 -41.21 -73.89
C GLU A 395 8.90 -41.00 -75.40
N GLN A 396 9.11 -39.75 -75.84
CA GLN A 396 9.43 -39.46 -77.24
C GLN A 396 10.72 -40.13 -77.71
N GLU A 397 11.78 -40.10 -76.91
CA GLU A 397 13.04 -40.78 -77.21
C GLU A 397 12.86 -42.31 -77.32
N ALA A 398 12.01 -42.89 -76.46
CA ALA A 398 11.67 -44.31 -76.52
C ALA A 398 10.85 -44.66 -77.78
N GLU A 399 9.87 -43.84 -78.15
CA GLU A 399 9.06 -44.05 -79.36
C GLU A 399 9.90 -43.90 -80.64
N ILE A 400 10.80 -42.91 -80.69
CA ILE A 400 11.75 -42.77 -81.81
C ILE A 400 12.64 -44.01 -81.93
N LYS A 401 13.16 -44.55 -80.81
CA LYS A 401 13.96 -45.79 -80.83
C LYS A 401 13.15 -46.98 -81.33
N LYS A 402 11.91 -47.11 -80.87
CA LYS A 402 10.99 -48.17 -81.31
C LYS A 402 10.71 -48.06 -82.81
N GLN A 403 10.50 -46.86 -83.33
CA GLN A 403 10.29 -46.63 -84.76
C GLN A 403 11.51 -47.03 -85.59
N ARG A 404 12.73 -46.67 -85.15
CA ARG A 404 13.97 -47.11 -85.80
C ARG A 404 14.11 -48.63 -85.83
N LEU A 405 13.80 -49.32 -84.73
CA LEU A 405 13.84 -50.79 -84.68
C LEU A 405 12.82 -51.41 -85.65
N LEU A 406 11.63 -50.84 -85.77
CA LEU A 406 10.63 -51.30 -86.75
C LEU A 406 11.10 -51.08 -88.19
N ASP A 407 11.74 -49.94 -88.48
CA ASP A 407 12.30 -49.66 -89.81
C ASP A 407 13.47 -50.62 -90.14
N GLU A 408 14.35 -50.91 -89.17
CA GLU A 408 15.41 -51.92 -89.30
C GLU A 408 14.82 -53.33 -89.55
N MET A 409 13.78 -53.71 -88.81
CA MET A 409 13.08 -54.99 -89.03
C MET A 409 12.48 -55.07 -90.43
N ARG A 410 11.85 -54.01 -90.93
CA ARG A 410 11.31 -53.96 -92.30
C ARG A 410 12.41 -54.08 -93.35
N GLN A 411 13.56 -53.44 -93.15
CA GLN A 411 14.70 -53.60 -94.06
C GLN A 411 15.22 -55.04 -94.08
N ILE A 412 15.30 -55.70 -92.92
CA ILE A 412 15.68 -57.12 -92.83
C ILE A 412 14.66 -58.01 -93.55
N GLU A 413 13.36 -57.77 -93.38
CA GLU A 413 12.31 -58.50 -94.11
C GLU A 413 12.44 -58.33 -95.62
N LEU A 414 12.67 -57.10 -96.10
CA LEU A 414 12.82 -56.81 -97.52
C LEU A 414 14.07 -57.47 -98.12
N LEU A 415 15.18 -57.47 -97.38
CA LEU A 415 16.40 -58.19 -97.76
C LEU A 415 16.19 -59.70 -97.77
N ASN A 416 15.43 -60.25 -96.83
CA ASN A 416 15.09 -61.67 -96.82
C ASN A 416 14.18 -62.05 -98.00
N GLU A 417 13.22 -61.19 -98.35
CA GLU A 417 12.35 -61.39 -99.52
C GLU A 417 13.15 -61.31 -100.83
N GLN A 418 14.10 -60.37 -100.94
CA GLN A 418 15.03 -60.31 -102.07
C GLN A 418 15.89 -61.57 -102.15
N LYS A 419 16.48 -62.03 -101.04
CA LYS A 419 17.24 -63.29 -100.99
C LYS A 419 16.39 -64.50 -101.36
N ALA A 420 15.12 -64.54 -100.94
CA ALA A 420 14.20 -65.60 -101.33
C ALA A 420 13.94 -65.58 -102.85
N LYS A 421 13.70 -64.42 -103.44
CA LYS A 421 13.54 -64.26 -104.91
C LYS A 421 14.83 -64.62 -105.68
N GLU A 422 15.99 -64.24 -105.16
CA GLU A 422 17.29 -64.64 -105.73
C GLU A 422 17.49 -66.16 -105.66
N GLN A 423 17.13 -66.79 -104.54
CA GLN A 423 17.17 -68.25 -104.41
C GLN A 423 16.19 -68.95 -105.36
N GLU A 424 14.96 -68.44 -105.50
CA GLU A 424 13.98 -68.94 -106.47
C GLU A 424 14.52 -68.84 -107.91
N ALA A 425 15.13 -67.71 -108.28
CA ALA A 425 15.76 -67.54 -109.60
C ALA A 425 16.93 -68.50 -109.82
N ILE A 426 17.77 -68.74 -108.81
CA ILE A 426 18.85 -69.74 -108.86
C ILE A 426 18.28 -71.15 -109.05
N VAL A 427 17.21 -71.50 -108.34
CA VAL A 427 16.52 -72.79 -108.49
C VAL A 427 15.94 -72.94 -109.89
N GLU A 428 15.30 -71.90 -110.45
CA GLU A 428 14.76 -71.92 -111.82
C GLU A 428 15.86 -72.08 -112.88
N ILE A 429 16.99 -71.37 -112.74
CA ILE A 429 18.17 -71.52 -113.60
C ILE A 429 18.74 -72.94 -113.49
N THR A 430 18.83 -73.48 -112.27
CA THR A 430 19.32 -74.83 -112.01
C THR A 430 18.41 -75.88 -112.65
N GLN A 431 17.10 -75.76 -112.49
CA GLN A 431 16.12 -76.65 -113.14
C GLN A 431 16.19 -76.57 -114.68
N ARG A 432 16.37 -75.36 -115.25
CA ARG A 432 16.62 -75.20 -116.69
C ARG A 432 17.93 -75.84 -117.16
N ALA A 433 18.97 -75.83 -116.33
CA ALA A 433 20.23 -76.50 -116.65
C ALA A 433 20.06 -78.04 -116.68
N TYR A 434 19.29 -78.61 -115.75
CA TYR A 434 18.99 -80.05 -115.73
C TYR A 434 18.09 -80.52 -116.90
N LEU A 435 17.25 -79.63 -117.47
CA LEU A 435 16.44 -79.93 -118.65
C LEU A 435 17.22 -79.86 -119.99
N LYS A 436 18.43 -79.30 -119.99
CA LYS A 436 19.30 -79.17 -121.18
C LYS A 436 20.43 -80.19 -121.27
N THR A 437 20.62 -81.04 -120.26
CA THR A 437 21.49 -82.21 -120.38
C THR A 437 20.74 -83.33 -121.09
N PRO A 438 21.10 -83.70 -122.34
CA PRO A 438 20.56 -84.89 -122.96
C PRO A 438 21.04 -86.10 -122.15
N ILE A 439 20.09 -86.87 -121.62
CA ILE A 439 20.35 -88.23 -121.13
C ILE A 439 20.80 -89.01 -122.37
N LYS A 440 22.09 -89.36 -122.41
CA LYS A 440 22.65 -90.35 -123.33
C LYS A 440 23.05 -91.58 -122.54
#